data_AF-O81266-F1
#
_entry.id   AF-O81266-F1
#
_cell.length_a   1.000
_cell.length_b   1.000
_cell.length_c   1.000
_cell.angle_alpha   90.00
_cell.angle_beta   90.00
_cell.angle_gamma   90.00
#
_symmetry.space_group_name_H-M   'P 1'
#
loop_
_entity.id
_entity.type
_entity.pdbx_description
1 polymer ?
#
loop_
_entity_poly.entity_id
_entity_poly.type
_entity_poly.pdbx_seq_one_letter_code
_entity_poly.pdbx_strand_id
1 'polypeptide(L)'
;EDPGTMATWNVKLGRRDATTASQSAANTNIPAPTASLSALIKSFSDQGLSTTDMVALSGAHTIGQARCTTFRTRIYNESNIDHH
;
A
#
# COMPACT_ATOMS: atom_id res chain seq x y z
N GLU A 1 -26.02 5.99 -0.28
CA GLU A 1 -25.08 5.00 -0.84
C GLU A 1 -25.89 3.74 -1.10
N ASP A 2 -25.99 3.29 -2.36
CA ASP A 2 -26.82 2.14 -2.78
C ASP A 2 -25.96 0.85 -2.81
N PRO A 3 -26.34 -0.28 -2.19
CA PRO A 3 -25.44 -1.42 -1.94
C PRO A 3 -25.08 -2.26 -3.19
N GLY A 4 -25.45 -1.83 -4.39
CA GLY A 4 -25.45 -2.67 -5.60
C GLY A 4 -24.41 -2.33 -6.69
N THR A 5 -23.74 -1.18 -6.63
CA THR A 5 -22.81 -0.76 -7.70
C THR A 5 -21.37 -0.68 -7.22
N MET A 6 -20.53 -1.60 -7.69
CA MET A 6 -19.07 -1.45 -7.63
C MET A 6 -18.67 -0.15 -8.33
N ALA A 7 -17.98 0.74 -7.63
CA ALA A 7 -17.53 2.00 -8.21
C ALA A 7 -16.55 1.74 -9.35
N THR A 8 -16.81 2.33 -10.52
CA THR A 8 -15.93 2.30 -11.69
C THR A 8 -15.51 3.71 -12.06
N TRP A 9 -14.30 3.87 -12.63
CA TRP A 9 -13.79 5.17 -13.05
C TRP A 9 -13.14 5.12 -14.44
N ASN A 10 -13.25 6.24 -15.17
CA ASN A 10 -12.54 6.43 -16.43
C ASN A 10 -11.07 6.74 -16.17
N VAL A 11 -10.16 5.94 -16.72
CA VAL A 11 -8.71 6.14 -16.56
C VAL A 11 -8.15 7.05 -17.65
N LYS A 12 -7.19 7.91 -17.29
CA LYS A 12 -6.42 8.69 -18.28
C LYS A 12 -5.48 7.77 -19.06
N LEU A 13 -5.48 7.91 -20.39
CA LEU A 13 -4.65 7.13 -21.32
C LEU A 13 -3.44 7.93 -21.81
N GLY A 14 -2.49 7.27 -22.49
CA GLY A 14 -1.35 7.93 -23.16
C GLY A 14 0.05 7.70 -22.54
N ARG A 15 0.16 6.89 -21.48
CA ARG A 15 1.47 6.42 -20.98
C ARG A 15 2.18 5.54 -22.02
N ARG A 16 3.50 5.65 -22.11
CA ARG A 16 4.38 4.82 -22.98
C ARG A 16 5.27 3.92 -22.13
N ASP A 17 5.73 2.82 -22.71
CA ASP A 17 6.60 1.87 -22.01
C ASP A 17 8.02 2.40 -21.84
N ALA A 18 8.62 2.10 -20.68
CA ALA A 18 10.02 2.39 -20.42
C ALA A 18 10.94 1.34 -21.08
N THR A 19 12.16 1.73 -21.44
CA THR A 19 13.20 0.83 -21.98
C THR A 19 14.22 0.40 -20.92
N THR A 20 14.04 0.81 -19.67
CA THR A 20 14.93 0.53 -18.54
C THR A 20 14.13 0.20 -17.28
N ALA A 21 14.80 -0.47 -16.34
CA ALA A 21 14.26 -0.79 -15.02
C ALA A 21 15.29 -0.45 -13.93
N SER A 22 14.84 -0.21 -12.70
CA SER A 22 15.71 0.10 -11.57
C SER A 22 15.34 -0.71 -10.33
N GLN A 23 16.12 -1.75 -10.04
CA GLN A 23 15.96 -2.56 -8.83
C GLN A 23 16.27 -1.76 -7.56
N SER A 24 17.27 -0.88 -7.61
CA SER A 24 17.59 0.00 -6.47
C SER A 24 16.42 0.93 -6.14
N ALA A 25 15.78 1.53 -7.15
CA ALA A 25 14.60 2.37 -6.93
C ALA A 25 13.44 1.56 -6.34
N ALA A 26 13.20 0.33 -6.81
CA ALA A 26 12.17 -0.53 -6.24
C ALA A 26 12.44 -0.85 -4.75
N ASN A 27 13.69 -1.21 -4.41
CA ASN A 27 14.09 -1.50 -3.03
C ASN A 27 13.98 -0.27 -2.10
N THR A 28 14.14 0.95 -2.63
CA THR A 28 14.06 2.19 -1.85
C THR A 28 12.64 2.73 -1.75
N ASN A 29 11.84 2.64 -2.81
CA ASN A 29 10.58 3.38 -2.92
C ASN A 29 9.34 2.54 -2.54
N ILE A 30 9.44 1.20 -2.48
CA ILE A 30 8.33 0.35 -2.06
C ILE A 30 8.36 0.22 -0.53
N PRO A 31 7.31 0.67 0.20
CA PRO A 31 7.30 0.60 1.65
C PRO A 31 7.22 -0.86 2.14
N ALA A 32 7.95 -1.15 3.21
CA ALA A 32 7.90 -2.44 3.88
C ALA A 32 6.58 -2.61 4.69
N PRO A 33 6.07 -3.85 4.87
CA PRO A 33 4.89 -4.11 5.69
C PRO A 33 5.10 -3.78 7.18
N THR A 34 6.35 -3.64 7.62
CA THR A 34 6.74 -3.28 8.99
C THR A 34 7.03 -1.78 9.16
N ALA A 35 6.74 -0.95 8.15
CA ALA A 35 6.98 0.49 8.22
C ALA A 35 6.10 1.16 9.27
N SER A 36 6.66 2.13 10.00
CA SER A 36 5.87 2.98 10.90
C SER A 36 4.93 3.90 10.11
N LEU A 37 3.90 4.44 10.78
CA LEU A 37 2.99 5.43 10.18
C LEU A 37 3.76 6.63 9.59
N SER A 38 4.75 7.16 10.30
CA SER A 38 5.56 8.28 9.81
C SER A 38 6.37 7.92 8.56
N ALA A 39 6.89 6.70 8.48
CA ALA A 39 7.61 6.22 7.29
C ALA A 39 6.67 6.03 6.10
N LEU A 40 5.44 5.53 6.32
CA LEU A 40 4.41 5.42 5.29
C LEU A 40 3.99 6.79 4.76
N ILE A 41 3.70 7.75 5.65
CA ILE A 41 3.37 9.13 5.28
C ILE A 41 4.49 9.73 4.42
N LYS A 42 5.76 9.56 4.84
CA LYS A 42 6.90 10.04 4.08
C LYS A 42 7.00 9.37 2.70
N SER A 43 6.89 8.04 2.63
CA SER A 43 7.01 7.28 1.39
C SER A 43 5.96 7.71 0.35
N PHE A 44 4.71 7.94 0.77
CA PHE A 44 3.65 8.44 -0.11
C PHE A 44 3.87 9.91 -0.49
N SER A 45 4.30 10.75 0.45
CA SER A 45 4.65 12.15 0.19
C SER A 45 5.79 12.29 -0.82
N ASP A 46 6.80 11.42 -0.77
CA ASP A 46 7.90 11.36 -1.75
C ASP A 46 7.39 11.05 -3.17
N GLN A 47 6.18 10.48 -3.32
CA GLN A 47 5.49 10.25 -4.60
C GLN A 47 4.44 11.32 -4.92
N GLY A 48 4.34 12.40 -4.13
CA GLY A 48 3.37 13.48 -4.31
C GLY A 48 1.95 13.12 -3.84
N LEU A 49 1.80 12.11 -2.99
CA LEU A 49 0.52 11.65 -2.44
C LEU A 49 0.34 12.16 -1.01
N SER A 50 -0.88 12.61 -0.69
CA SER A 50 -1.24 13.09 0.64
C SER A 50 -1.45 11.93 1.64
N THR A 51 -1.53 12.25 2.94
CA THR A 51 -1.95 11.27 3.96
C THR A 51 -3.32 10.68 3.66
N THR A 52 -4.24 11.46 3.09
CA THR A 52 -5.56 10.97 2.67
C THR A 52 -5.44 9.95 1.55
N ASP A 53 -4.58 10.20 0.56
CA ASP A 53 -4.32 9.24 -0.52
C ASP A 53 -3.71 7.95 0.02
N MET A 54 -2.76 8.05 0.96
CA MET A 54 -2.18 6.87 1.64
C MET A 54 -3.25 6.02 2.32
N VAL A 55 -4.16 6.63 3.09
CA VAL A 55 -5.25 5.91 3.76
C VAL A 55 -6.21 5.30 2.74
N ALA A 56 -6.62 6.06 1.72
CA ALA A 56 -7.53 5.59 0.68
C ALA A 56 -6.94 4.39 -0.10
N LEU A 57 -5.67 4.47 -0.50
CA LEU A 57 -4.98 3.40 -1.23
C LEU A 57 -4.67 2.18 -0.36
N SER A 58 -4.49 2.36 0.95
CA SER A 58 -4.38 1.23 1.89
C SER A 58 -5.65 0.37 1.92
N GLY A 59 -6.79 0.92 1.52
CA GLY A 59 -8.03 0.18 1.30
C GLY A 59 -7.92 -0.96 0.27
N ALA A 60 -6.91 -0.93 -0.61
CA ALA A 60 -6.63 -2.03 -1.52
C ALA A 60 -6.37 -3.38 -0.81
N HIS A 61 -5.96 -3.34 0.47
CA HIS A 61 -5.82 -4.53 1.31
C HIS A 61 -7.16 -5.19 1.71
N THR A 62 -8.32 -4.67 1.29
CA THR A 62 -9.62 -5.34 1.49
C THR A 62 -9.78 -6.63 0.67
N ILE A 63 -8.91 -6.86 -0.31
CA ILE A 63 -8.83 -8.08 -1.13
C ILE A 63 -7.37 -8.56 -1.23
N GLY A 64 -7.19 -9.82 -1.63
CA GLY A 64 -5.87 -10.44 -1.80
C GLY A 64 -5.42 -11.28 -0.61
N GLN A 65 -4.15 -11.70 -0.63
CA GLN A 65 -3.53 -12.52 0.40
C GLN A 65 -2.10 -12.06 0.68
N ALA A 66 -1.62 -12.28 1.91
CA ALA A 66 -0.25 -12.00 2.31
C ALA A 66 0.48 -13.28 2.73
N ARG A 67 1.78 -13.36 2.48
CA ARG A 67 2.62 -14.48 2.94
C ARG A 67 2.87 -14.33 4.43
N CYS A 68 2.88 -15.44 5.19
CA CYS A 68 3.11 -15.40 6.63
C CYS A 68 4.35 -14.58 7.04
N THR A 69 5.42 -14.63 6.25
CA THR A 69 6.66 -13.90 6.53
C THR A 69 6.49 -12.38 6.61
N THR A 70 5.44 -11.80 6.03
CA THR A 70 5.22 -10.35 6.03
C THR A 70 4.55 -9.84 7.30
N PHE A 71 3.89 -10.71 8.08
CA PHE A 71 3.13 -10.31 9.27
C PHE A 71 3.36 -11.20 10.51
N ARG A 72 4.15 -12.29 10.40
CA ARG A 72 4.38 -13.23 11.51
C ARG A 72 4.88 -12.53 12.78
N THR A 73 5.80 -11.58 12.67
CA THR A 73 6.32 -10.82 13.82
C THR A 73 5.20 -10.12 14.57
N ARG A 74 4.23 -9.54 13.86
CA ARG A 74 3.09 -8.85 14.45
C ARG A 74 2.22 -9.78 15.29
N ILE A 75 1.92 -10.97 14.78
CA ILE A 75 1.07 -11.94 15.50
C ILE A 75 1.71 -12.40 16.82
N TYR A 76 3.03 -12.54 16.88
CA TYR A 76 3.71 -13.05 18.07
C TYR A 76 4.23 -11.96 19.03
N ASN A 77 4.55 -10.77 18.52
CA ASN A 77 5.33 -9.79 19.29
C ASN A 77 4.63 -8.43 19.46
N GLU A 78 3.48 -8.19 18.82
CA GLU A 78 2.73 -6.94 18.99
C GLU A 78 1.48 -7.14 19.87
N SER A 79 1.16 -6.13 20.68
CA SER A 79 0.04 -6.15 21.62
C SER A 79 -1.22 -5.45 21.10
N ASN A 80 -1.13 -4.69 20.01
CA ASN A 80 -2.23 -3.98 19.39
C ASN A 80 -2.93 -4.83 18.31
N ILE A 81 -3.18 -6.09 18.63
CA ILE A 81 -3.89 -7.06 17.79
C ILE A 81 -4.79 -7.90 18.69
N ASP A 82 -5.91 -8.36 18.14
CA ASP A 82 -6.72 -9.39 18.78
C ASP A 82 -5.94 -10.72 18.84
N HIS A 83 -5.96 -11.35 20.01
CA HIS A 83 -5.33 -12.64 20.30
C HIS A 83 -6.35 -13.76 20.58
N HIS A 84 -7.65 -13.47 20.41
CA HIS A 84 -8.75 -14.42 20.64
C HIS A 84 -8.76 -15.60 19.65
#